data_AF-A0A536DTR5-F1
#
_entry.id   AF-A0A536DTR5-F1
#
_cell.length_a   1.000
_cell.length_b   1.000
_cell.length_c   1.000
_cell.angle_alpha   90.00
_cell.angle_beta   90.00
_cell.angle_gamma   90.00
#
_symmetry.space_group_name_H-M   'P 1'
#
loop_
_entity.id
_entity.type
_entity.pdbx_description
1 polymer ?
#
loop_
_entity_poly.entity_id
_entity_poly.type
_entity_poly.pdbx_seq_one_letter_code
_entity_poly.pdbx_strand_id
1 'polypeptide(L)'
;MGRGASILPAVDHTAPAILELGLLLLLAALAGKAARSIGLPAVIGYLLVGVLVSPFTPGYVANRDQLSILADVGVVLLLFEVGIEINPLRLAREGRRLLLLAPLQVAVTWILSAAACVA
;
A
#
# COMPACT_ATOMS: atom_id res chain seq x y z
N MET A 1 41.82 -17.38 -30.24
CA MET A 1 41.14 -18.09 -29.12
C MET A 1 41.05 -17.14 -27.95
N GLY A 2 39.91 -16.48 -27.78
CA GLY A 2 39.67 -15.48 -26.73
C GLY A 2 38.23 -15.54 -26.24
N ARG A 3 37.68 -16.75 -26.09
CA ARG A 3 36.35 -17.02 -25.56
C ARG A 3 36.51 -17.52 -24.13
N GLY A 4 36.34 -16.64 -23.15
CA GLY A 4 36.52 -17.06 -21.74
C GLY A 4 36.22 -16.04 -20.65
N ALA A 5 35.46 -14.97 -20.89
CA ALA A 5 35.20 -13.96 -19.84
C ALA A 5 33.82 -13.28 -19.89
N SER A 6 32.76 -13.97 -20.34
CA SER A 6 31.39 -13.42 -20.39
C SER A 6 30.31 -14.40 -19.90
N ILE A 7 30.66 -15.31 -18.98
CA ILE A 7 29.74 -16.31 -18.38
C ILE A 7 28.88 -15.74 -17.24
N LEU A 8 29.07 -14.48 -16.84
CA LEU A 8 28.12 -13.86 -15.93
C LEU A 8 26.97 -13.33 -16.78
N PRO A 9 25.74 -13.86 -16.65
CA PRO A 9 24.58 -13.18 -17.19
C PRO A 9 24.66 -11.76 -16.65
N ALA A 10 24.49 -10.78 -17.52
CA ALA A 10 24.38 -9.42 -17.09
C ALA A 10 23.36 -9.41 -15.94
N VAL A 11 23.78 -8.90 -14.78
CA VAL A 11 22.84 -8.53 -13.72
C VAL A 11 22.12 -7.31 -14.28
N ASP A 12 21.27 -7.58 -15.27
CA ASP A 12 20.50 -6.63 -16.02
C ASP A 12 19.57 -5.97 -15.01
N HIS A 13 19.36 -4.68 -15.17
CA HIS A 13 18.81 -3.67 -14.26
C HIS A 13 17.55 -4.02 -13.42
N THR A 14 16.97 -5.20 -13.58
CA THR A 14 15.84 -5.79 -12.85
C THR A 14 16.22 -6.36 -11.47
N ALA A 15 17.40 -6.99 -11.33
CA ALA A 15 17.83 -7.57 -10.06
C ALA A 15 17.87 -6.58 -8.87
N PRO A 16 18.41 -5.35 -9.00
CA PRO A 16 18.40 -4.40 -7.90
C PRO A 16 16.98 -3.95 -7.54
N ALA A 17 16.08 -3.80 -8.53
CA ALA A 17 14.70 -3.39 -8.29
C ALA A 17 13.89 -4.42 -7.50
N ILE A 18 14.02 -5.71 -7.83
CA ILE A 18 13.34 -6.78 -7.08
C ILE A 18 13.87 -6.85 -5.64
N LEU A 19 15.18 -6.68 -5.46
CA LEU A 19 15.79 -6.70 -4.12
C LEU A 19 15.32 -5.52 -3.27
N GLU A 20 15.22 -4.33 -3.87
CA GLU A 20 14.70 -3.13 -3.22
C GLU A 20 13.25 -3.32 -2.75
N LEU A 21 12.36 -3.76 -3.64
CA LEU A 21 10.96 -4.07 -3.29
C LEU A 21 10.88 -5.17 -2.22
N GLY A 22 11.68 -6.22 -2.35
CA GLY A 22 11.74 -7.30 -1.37
C GLY A 22 12.18 -6.82 0.01
N LEU A 23 13.18 -5.93 0.07
CA LEU A 23 13.65 -5.33 1.30
C LEU A 23 12.57 -4.42 1.93
N LEU A 24 11.87 -3.64 1.12
CA LEU A 24 10.78 -2.78 1.59
C LEU A 24 9.62 -3.59 2.18
N LEU A 25 9.20 -4.65 1.48
CA LEU A 25 8.17 -5.56 1.97
C LEU A 25 8.60 -6.28 3.26
N LEU A 26 9.86 -6.70 3.34
CA LEU A 26 10.42 -7.30 4.55
C LEU A 26 10.41 -6.31 5.73
N LEU A 27 10.89 -5.09 5.51
CA LEU A 27 10.89 -4.03 6.53
C LEU A 27 9.47 -3.71 6.98
N ALA A 28 8.53 -3.57 6.05
CA ALA A 28 7.11 -3.36 6.36
C ALA A 28 6.56 -4.51 7.21
N ALA A 29 6.81 -5.77 6.83
CA ALA A 29 6.36 -6.93 7.59
C ALA A 29 6.95 -6.96 9.02
N LEU A 30 8.24 -6.66 9.17
CA LEU A 30 8.90 -6.58 10.48
C LEU A 30 8.35 -5.43 11.33
N ALA A 31 8.15 -4.25 10.75
CA ALA A 31 7.56 -3.11 11.43
C ALA A 31 6.10 -3.37 11.83
N GLY A 32 5.31 -4.02 10.97
CA GLY A 32 3.94 -4.42 11.28
C GLY A 32 3.88 -5.45 12.41
N LYS A 33 4.81 -6.41 12.44
CA LYS A 33 4.96 -7.36 13.55
C LYS A 33 5.34 -6.65 14.85
N ALA A 34 6.27 -5.69 14.78
CA ALA A 34 6.66 -4.88 15.94
C ALA A 34 5.49 -4.03 16.45
N ALA A 35 4.74 -3.35 15.57
CA ALA A 35 3.54 -2.60 15.92
C ALA A 35 2.51 -3.49 16.62
N ARG A 36 2.29 -4.71 16.11
CA ARG A 36 1.38 -5.68 16.73
C ARG A 36 1.86 -6.14 18.11
N SER A 37 3.17 -6.26 18.33
CA SER A 37 3.72 -6.64 19.64
C SER A 37 3.51 -5.60 20.73
N ILE A 38 3.37 -4.32 20.38
CA ILE A 38 3.07 -3.22 21.33
C ILE A 38 1.58 -2.90 21.41
N GLY A 39 0.71 -3.72 20.81
CA GLY A 39 -0.75 -3.56 20.85
C GLY A 39 -1.35 -2.64 19.78
N LEU A 40 -0.56 -2.20 18.79
CA LEU A 40 -1.05 -1.36 17.70
C LEU A 40 -1.52 -2.20 16.49
N PRO A 41 -2.44 -1.68 15.65
CA PRO A 41 -2.75 -2.28 14.35
C PRO A 41 -1.51 -2.37 13.46
N ALA A 42 -1.31 -3.50 12.78
CA ALA A 42 -0.13 -3.74 11.93
C ALA A 42 0.02 -2.69 10.81
N VAL A 43 -1.09 -2.12 10.33
CA VAL A 43 -1.13 -1.04 9.32
C VAL A 43 -0.26 0.15 9.74
N ILE A 44 -0.20 0.47 11.05
CA ILE A 44 0.66 1.55 11.55
C ILE A 44 2.14 1.27 11.25
N GLY A 45 2.59 0.03 11.42
CA GLY A 45 3.97 -0.37 11.09
C GLY A 45 4.28 -0.27 9.60
N TYR A 46 3.33 -0.65 8.73
CA TYR A 46 3.49 -0.51 7.27
C TYR A 46 3.59 0.96 6.85
N LEU A 47 2.74 1.81 7.42
CA LEU A 47 2.76 3.25 7.18
C LEU A 47 4.05 3.91 7.64
N LEU A 48 4.59 3.52 8.80
CA LEU A 48 5.87 4.04 9.29
C LEU A 48 7.02 3.74 8.32
N VAL A 49 7.09 2.53 7.77
CA VAL A 49 8.09 2.19 6.76
C VAL A 49 7.90 3.03 5.50
N GLY A 50 6.66 3.22 5.06
CA GLY A 50 6.35 4.11 3.92
C GLY A 50 6.79 5.56 4.14
N VAL A 51 6.60 6.10 5.36
CA VAL A 51 7.06 7.44 5.73
C VAL A 51 8.60 7.50 5.76
N LEU A 52 9.27 6.49 6.30
CA LEU A 52 10.73 6.44 6.37
C LEU A 52 11.40 6.39 4.98
N VAL A 53 10.73 5.74 4.02
CA VAL A 53 11.22 5.56 2.63
C VAL A 53 10.68 6.67 1.70
N SER A 54 9.94 7.63 2.26
CA SER A 54 9.45 8.80 1.53
C SER A 54 10.61 9.77 1.23
N PRO A 55 10.61 10.46 0.07
CA PRO A 55 11.64 11.45 -0.27
C PRO A 55 11.62 12.71 0.59
N PHE A 56 10.60 12.88 1.43
CA PHE A 56 10.58 13.94 2.44
C PHE A 56 11.36 13.56 3.71
N THR A 57 11.85 12.32 3.81
CA THR A 57 12.70 11.85 4.91
C THR A 57 14.16 11.85 4.42
N PRO A 58 15.11 12.45 5.16
CA PRO A 58 16.54 12.38 4.82
C PRO A 58 17.02 10.93 4.93
N GLY A 59 17.04 10.22 3.79
CA GLY A 59 17.27 8.78 3.76
C GLY A 59 17.22 8.17 2.35
N TYR A 60 17.12 6.85 2.29
CA TYR A 60 17.02 6.09 1.05
C TYR A 60 15.65 6.27 0.39
N VAL A 61 15.64 6.77 -0.85
CA VAL A 61 14.42 7.02 -1.62
C VAL A 61 14.21 5.87 -2.58
N ALA A 62 13.11 5.15 -2.38
CA ALA A 62 12.75 4.05 -3.27
C ALA A 62 12.17 4.53 -4.61
N ASN A 63 12.27 3.70 -5.65
CA ASN A 63 11.72 4.02 -6.96
C ASN A 63 10.18 4.14 -6.92
N ARG A 64 9.66 5.38 -7.04
CA ARG A 64 8.22 5.67 -6.96
C ARG A 64 7.40 4.98 -8.03
N ASP A 65 7.90 4.84 -9.26
CA ASP A 65 7.13 4.27 -10.37
C ASP A 65 6.84 2.78 -10.11
N GLN A 66 7.83 2.07 -9.60
CA GLN A 66 7.70 0.66 -9.22
C GLN A 66 6.79 0.47 -8.00
N LEU A 67 6.94 1.32 -6.99
CA LEU A 67 6.07 1.31 -5.81
C LEU A 67 4.61 1.63 -6.18
N SER A 68 4.38 2.55 -7.12
CA SER A 68 3.03 2.92 -7.57
C SER A 68 2.33 1.75 -8.24
N ILE A 69 3.01 1.04 -9.15
CA ILE A 69 2.43 -0.14 -9.82
C ILE A 69 2.08 -1.22 -8.79
N LEU A 70 2.97 -1.47 -7.82
CA LEU A 70 2.71 -2.45 -6.78
C LEU A 70 1.58 -2.02 -5.83
N ALA A 71 1.48 -0.73 -5.53
CA ALA A 71 0.41 -0.16 -4.72
C ALA A 71 -0.94 -0.26 -5.43
N ASP A 72 -1.00 0.05 -6.72
CA ASP A 72 -2.23 -0.06 -7.53
C ASP A 72 -2.72 -1.50 -7.55
N VAL A 73 -1.83 -2.46 -7.83
CA VAL A 73 -2.17 -3.89 -7.81
C VAL A 73 -2.59 -4.32 -6.39
N GLY A 74 -1.87 -3.90 -5.36
CA GLY A 74 -2.20 -4.20 -3.97
C GLY A 74 -3.57 -3.68 -3.56
N VAL A 75 -3.91 -2.43 -3.91
CA VAL A 75 -5.22 -1.84 -3.64
C VAL A 75 -6.32 -2.56 -4.42
N VAL A 76 -6.09 -2.91 -5.67
CA VAL A 76 -7.06 -3.71 -6.46
C VAL A 76 -7.31 -5.06 -5.80
N LEU A 77 -6.26 -5.76 -5.37
CA LEU A 77 -6.39 -7.04 -4.67
C LEU A 77 -7.12 -6.90 -3.32
N LEU A 78 -6.83 -5.85 -2.54
CA LEU A 78 -7.50 -5.57 -1.28
C LEU A 78 -8.99 -5.25 -1.48
N LEU A 79 -9.32 -4.40 -2.45
CA LEU A 79 -10.71 -4.06 -2.76
C LEU A 79 -11.47 -5.27 -3.33
N PHE A 80 -10.78 -6.15 -4.06
CA PHE A 80 -11.33 -7.41 -4.53
C PHE A 80 -11.61 -8.38 -3.39
N GLU A 81 -10.67 -8.54 -2.44
CA GLU A 81 -10.85 -9.34 -1.23
C GLU A 81 -12.04 -8.85 -0.41
N VAL A 82 -12.10 -7.55 -0.14
CA VAL A 82 -13.25 -6.91 0.52
C VAL A 82 -14.54 -7.13 -0.27
N GLY A 83 -14.47 -7.08 -1.60
CA GLY A 83 -15.61 -7.36 -2.48
C GLY A 83 -16.15 -8.79 -2.36
N ILE A 84 -15.27 -9.79 -2.22
CA ILE A 84 -15.64 -11.21 -2.04
C ILE A 84 -16.30 -11.43 -0.68
N GLU A 85 -15.89 -10.69 0.35
CA GLU A 85 -16.47 -10.80 1.70
C GLU A 85 -17.91 -10.25 1.77
N ILE A 86 -18.30 -9.40 0.82
CA ILE A 86 -19.64 -8.79 0.78
C ILE A 86 -20.70 -9.80 0.32
N ASN A 87 -21.71 -10.02 1.16
CA ASN A 87 -22.88 -10.83 0.82
C ASN A 87 -23.93 -9.99 0.05
N PRO A 88 -24.22 -10.28 -1.23
CA PRO A 88 -25.13 -9.47 -2.04
C PRO A 88 -26.59 -9.55 -1.58
N LEU A 89 -27.04 -10.68 -1.01
CA LEU A 89 -28.40 -10.81 -0.49
C LEU A 89 -28.60 -9.99 0.78
N ARG A 90 -27.60 -9.97 1.68
CA ARG A 90 -27.63 -9.11 2.88
C ARG A 90 -27.58 -7.63 2.49
N LEU A 91 -26.75 -7.28 1.50
CA LEU A 91 -26.68 -5.93 0.97
C LEU A 91 -27.98 -5.50 0.27
N ALA A 92 -28.69 -6.40 -0.42
CA ALA A 92 -29.97 -6.07 -1.02
C ALA A 92 -31.08 -5.82 0.02
N ARG A 93 -31.10 -6.57 1.13
CA ARG A 93 -32.16 -6.47 2.17
C ARG A 93 -31.95 -5.32 3.15
N GLU A 94 -30.73 -5.13 3.63
CA GLU A 94 -30.39 -4.10 4.64
C GLU A 94 -29.60 -2.93 4.04
N GLY A 95 -29.05 -3.11 2.84
CA GLY A 95 -28.10 -2.17 2.26
C GLY A 95 -28.70 -0.97 1.58
N ARG A 96 -30.02 -0.80 1.45
CA ARG A 96 -30.58 0.51 1.01
C ARG A 96 -30.15 1.64 1.94
N ARG A 97 -30.07 1.38 3.25
CA ARG A 97 -29.52 2.35 4.22
C ARG A 97 -28.00 2.49 4.05
N LEU A 98 -27.25 1.39 3.94
CA LEU A 98 -25.80 1.45 3.77
C LEU A 98 -25.38 2.17 2.47
N LEU A 99 -26.06 1.89 1.36
CA LEU A 99 -25.83 2.49 0.04
C LEU A 99 -26.16 3.98 0.00
N LEU A 100 -27.05 4.47 0.87
CA LEU A 100 -27.37 5.90 0.98
C LEU A 100 -26.51 6.59 2.04
N LEU A 101 -26.41 6.01 3.24
CA LEU A 101 -25.68 6.62 4.36
C LEU A 101 -24.17 6.63 4.14
N ALA A 102 -23.56 5.57 3.59
CA ALA A 102 -22.11 5.51 3.42
C ALA A 102 -21.58 6.63 2.51
N PRO A 103 -22.07 6.82 1.27
CA PRO A 103 -21.61 7.93 0.44
C PRO A 103 -22.03 9.29 1.00
N LEU A 104 -23.21 9.39 1.63
CA LEU A 104 -23.64 10.64 2.26
C LEU A 104 -22.71 11.03 3.41
N GLN A 105 -22.32 10.09 4.27
CA GLN A 105 -21.38 10.31 5.37
C GLN A 105 -20.01 10.75 4.84
N VAL A 106 -19.49 10.07 3.81
CA VAL A 106 -18.22 10.42 3.17
C VAL A 106 -18.28 11.82 2.55
N ALA A 107 -19.37 12.16 1.87
CA ALA A 107 -19.55 13.49 1.30
C ALA A 107 -19.61 14.57 2.38
N VAL A 108 -20.33 14.33 3.47
CA VAL A 108 -20.44 15.27 4.60
C VAL A 108 -19.08 15.47 5.28
N THR A 109 -18.35 14.40 5.61
CA THR A 109 -17.02 14.54 6.23
C THR A 109 -16.04 15.24 5.31
N TRP A 110 -16.11 14.98 4.00
CA TRP A 110 -15.28 15.65 3.01
C TRP A 110 -15.59 17.16 2.93
N ILE A 111 -16.86 17.55 2.82
CA ILE A 111 -17.29 18.97 2.78
C ILE A 111 -16.88 19.70 4.06
N LEU A 112 -17.09 19.09 5.23
CA LEU A 112 -16.71 19.69 6.51
C LEU A 112 -15.19 19.89 6.62
N SER A 113 -14.40 18.90 6.20
CA SER A 113 -12.93 18.99 6.19
C SER A 113 -12.43 20.07 5.23
N ALA A 114 -13.05 20.18 4.04
CA ALA A 114 -12.73 21.22 3.07
C ALA A 114 -13.08 22.62 3.59
N ALA A 115 -14.25 22.78 4.22
CA ALA A 115 -14.66 24.06 4.81
C ALA A 115 -13.72 24.50 5.94
N ALA A 116 -13.28 23.57 6.80
CA ALA A 116 -12.35 23.87 7.89
C ALA A 116 -10.94 24.26 7.42
N CYS A 117 -10.51 23.80 6.24
CA CYS A 117 -9.20 24.18 5.66
C CYS A 117 -9.23 25.57 5.00
N VAL A 118 -10.42 26.04 4.62
CA VAL A 118 -10.63 27.32 3.92
C VAL A 118 -10.94 28.48 4.88
N ALA A 119 -11.46 28.19 6.08
CA ALA A 119 -11.77 29.18 7.13
C ALA A 119 -10.54 29.54 7.97
#